data_AF-A0A9D3YN23-F1
#
_entry.id   AF-A0A9D3YN23-F1
#
_cell.length_a   1.000
_cell.length_b   1.000
_cell.length_c   1.000
_cell.angle_alpha   90.00
_cell.angle_beta   90.00
_cell.angle_gamma   90.00
#
_symmetry.space_group_name_H-M   'P 1'
#
loop_
_entity.id
_entity.type
_entity.pdbx_description
1 polymer ?
#
loop_
_entity_poly.entity_id
_entity_poly.type
_entity_poly.pdbx_seq_one_letter_code
_entity_poly.pdbx_strand_id
1 'polypeptide(L)'
;MVVKDVLKPLKKELSSYTVKNIVLWIAEKYPQSLFNERTFLHWVCEGLDELRTAIFTKHLPYYMISERNLMESCVIEEEQRRSGYQY
;
A
#
# COMPACT_ATOMS: atom_id res chain seq x y z
N MET A 1 -12.73 11.19 1.17
CA MET A 1 -12.07 10.08 0.45
C MET A 1 -12.72 8.79 0.89
N VAL A 2 -13.32 8.02 -0.02
CA VAL A 2 -13.93 6.71 0.31
C VAL A 2 -12.89 5.63 0.06
N VAL A 3 -12.79 4.62 0.93
CA VAL A 3 -11.80 3.52 0.81
C VAL A 3 -11.82 2.88 -0.59
N LYS A 4 -13.00 2.74 -1.21
CA LYS A 4 -13.16 2.23 -2.58
C LYS A 4 -12.42 3.06 -3.63
N ASP A 5 -12.20 4.34 -3.40
CA ASP A 5 -11.47 5.23 -4.33
C ASP A 5 -9.95 5.10 -4.17
N VAL A 6 -9.48 4.72 -2.98
CA VAL A 6 -8.07 4.40 -2.72
C VAL A 6 -7.71 3.05 -3.34
N LEU A 7 -8.61 2.08 -3.24
CA LEU A 7 -8.35 0.72 -3.69
C LEU A 7 -8.38 0.57 -5.22
N LYS A 8 -9.04 1.44 -5.97
CA LYS A 8 -9.02 1.36 -7.44
C LYS A 8 -7.62 1.71 -7.97
N PRO A 9 -7.04 0.95 -8.92
CA PRO A 9 -7.63 -0.16 -9.70
C PRO A 9 -7.59 -1.58 -9.10
N LEU A 10 -7.02 -1.77 -7.91
CA LEU A 10 -6.92 -3.08 -7.26
C LEU A 10 -8.31 -3.73 -7.08
N LYS A 11 -8.49 -4.93 -7.64
CA LYS A 11 -9.72 -5.74 -7.48
C LYS A 11 -9.63 -6.74 -6.32
N LYS A 12 -8.53 -6.71 -5.56
CA LYS A 12 -8.20 -7.68 -4.50
C LYS A 12 -8.32 -7.05 -3.13
N GLU A 13 -8.58 -7.88 -2.12
CA GLU A 13 -8.49 -7.48 -0.72
C GLU A 13 -7.05 -7.16 -0.35
N LEU A 14 -6.84 -5.99 0.28
CA LEU A 14 -5.57 -5.66 0.89
C LEU A 14 -5.39 -6.47 2.17
N SER A 15 -4.22 -7.06 2.32
CA SER A 15 -3.85 -7.70 3.58
C SER A 15 -3.54 -6.65 4.65
N SER A 16 -3.81 -6.98 5.91
CA SER A 16 -3.32 -6.19 7.05
C SER A 16 -1.79 -6.05 7.05
N TYR A 17 -1.08 -7.00 6.44
CA TYR A 17 0.36 -6.97 6.25
C TYR A 17 0.82 -5.83 5.33
N THR A 18 0.07 -5.53 4.28
CA THR A 18 0.34 -4.38 3.39
C THR A 18 0.23 -3.07 4.16
N VAL A 19 -0.85 -2.90 4.92
CA VAL A 19 -1.09 -1.71 5.75
C VAL A 19 0.00 -1.55 6.81
N LYS A 20 0.43 -2.66 7.45
CA LYS A 20 1.52 -2.64 8.44
C LYS A 20 2.81 -2.07 7.84
N ASN A 21 3.17 -2.46 6.62
CA ASN A 21 4.39 -1.95 5.97
C ASN A 21 4.32 -0.46 5.68
N ILE A 22 3.17 0.04 5.24
CA ILE A 22 2.94 1.47 5.03
C ILE A 22 3.13 2.25 6.33
N VAL A 23 2.53 1.77 7.42
CA VAL A 23 2.68 2.40 8.74
C VAL A 23 4.15 2.43 9.20
N LEU A 24 4.91 1.35 8.97
CA LEU A 24 6.33 1.30 9.32
C LEU A 24 7.15 2.31 8.50
N TRP A 25 6.91 2.41 7.19
CA TRP A 25 7.57 3.41 6.34
C TRP A 25 7.25 4.85 6.75
N ILE A 26 5.99 5.14 7.10
CA ILE A 26 5.59 6.46 7.63
C ILE A 26 6.32 6.75 8.94
N ALA A 27 6.37 5.79 9.85
CA ALA A 27 7.04 5.95 11.14
C ALA A 27 8.56 6.20 11.00
N GLU A 28 9.20 5.66 9.96
CA GLU A 28 10.61 5.91 9.66
C GLU A 28 10.85 7.28 9.01
N LYS A 29 9.93 7.72 8.14
CA LYS A 29 10.04 8.97 7.37
C LYS A 29 9.89 10.23 8.22
N TYR A 30 9.11 10.16 9.30
CA TYR A 30 8.73 11.34 10.09
C TYR A 30 9.21 11.27 11.54
N PRO A 31 9.56 12.42 12.16
CA PRO A 31 9.95 12.46 13.57
C PRO A 31 8.85 11.94 14.52
N GLN A 32 9.24 11.19 15.55
CA GLN A 32 8.32 10.63 16.55
C GLN A 32 7.45 11.70 17.24
N SER A 33 7.96 12.91 17.42
CA SER A 33 7.23 14.03 18.03
C SER A 33 5.97 14.45 17.27
N LEU A 34 5.85 14.09 16.00
CA LEU A 34 4.68 14.40 15.18
C LEU A 34 3.54 13.38 15.36
N PHE A 35 3.78 12.24 16.02
CA PHE A 35 2.78 11.21 16.24
C PHE A 35 2.07 11.41 17.58
N ASN A 36 0.95 12.13 17.56
CA ASN A 36 0.10 12.35 18.72
C ASN A 36 -1.39 12.24 18.33
N GLU A 37 -2.25 12.19 19.35
CA GLU A 37 -3.70 12.02 19.20
C GLU A 37 -4.36 13.11 18.35
N ARG A 38 -3.85 14.34 18.37
CA ARG A 38 -4.39 15.46 17.57
C ARG A 38 -4.11 15.27 16.08
N THR A 39 -3.03 14.56 15.75
CA THR A 39 -2.59 14.27 14.38
C THR A 39 -3.05 12.91 13.86
N PHE A 40 -3.81 12.13 14.64
CA PHE A 40 -4.21 10.77 14.27
C PHE A 40 -4.86 10.69 12.88
N LEU A 41 -5.88 11.53 12.62
CA LEU A 41 -6.56 11.54 11.32
C LEU A 41 -5.64 11.93 10.17
N HIS A 42 -4.66 12.80 10.40
CA HIS A 42 -3.66 13.14 9.39
C HIS A 42 -2.85 11.91 9.00
N TRP A 43 -2.34 11.13 9.96
CA TRP A 43 -1.57 9.92 9.68
C TRP A 43 -2.39 8.80 9.03
N VAL A 44 -3.69 8.72 9.35
CA VAL A 44 -4.61 7.83 8.62
C VAL A 44 -4.73 8.26 7.15
N CYS A 45 -4.87 9.55 6.86
CA CYS A 45 -4.91 10.05 5.49
C CYS A 45 -3.60 9.82 4.75
N GLU A 46 -2.46 10.14 5.36
CA GLU A 46 -1.13 9.88 4.78
C GLU A 46 -0.94 8.39 4.45
N GLY A 47 -1.35 7.49 5.35
CA GLY A 47 -1.32 6.04 5.10
C GLY A 47 -2.17 5.61 3.91
N LEU A 48 -3.33 6.23 3.73
CA LEU A 48 -4.20 5.96 2.58
C LEU A 48 -3.63 6.53 1.27
N ASP A 49 -2.94 7.67 1.31
CA ASP A 49 -2.29 8.27 0.14
C ASP A 49 -1.04 7.49 -0.30
N GLU A 50 -0.22 7.02 0.65
CA GLU A 50 0.90 6.11 0.39
C GLU A 50 0.38 4.78 -0.18
N LEU A 51 -0.72 4.26 0.36
CA LEU A 51 -1.38 3.05 -0.18
C LEU A 51 -1.85 3.26 -1.62
N ARG A 52 -2.52 4.38 -1.91
CA ARG A 52 -2.97 4.72 -3.26
C ARG A 52 -1.80 4.80 -4.22
N THR A 53 -0.70 5.43 -3.80
CA THR A 53 0.52 5.56 -4.58
C THR A 53 1.13 4.20 -4.88
N ALA A 54 1.22 3.33 -3.87
CA ALA A 54 1.73 1.98 -4.03
C ALA A 54 0.88 1.14 -5.00
N ILE A 55 -0.44 1.25 -4.93
CA ILE A 55 -1.35 0.58 -5.87
C ILE A 55 -1.14 1.11 -7.30
N PHE A 56 -1.08 2.43 -7.47
CA PHE A 56 -0.94 3.06 -8.79
C PHE A 56 0.40 2.76 -9.45
N THR A 57 1.49 2.83 -8.67
CA THR A 57 2.85 2.51 -9.13
C THR A 57 3.11 1.01 -9.18
N LYS A 58 2.19 0.19 -8.65
CA LYS A 58 2.34 -1.26 -8.49
C LYS A 58 3.59 -1.64 -7.71
N HIS A 59 3.97 -0.80 -6.75
CA HIS A 59 5.20 -0.95 -6.01
C HIS A 59 5.00 -0.58 -4.53
N LEU A 60 5.33 -1.51 -3.64
CA LEU A 60 5.50 -1.25 -2.21
C LEU A 60 6.65 -2.11 -1.69
N PRO A 61 7.81 -1.53 -1.32
CA PRO A 61 8.91 -2.30 -0.78
C PRO A 61 8.52 -2.89 0.58
N TYR A 62 8.90 -4.14 0.83
CA TYR A 62 8.78 -4.74 2.15
C TYR A 62 9.74 -4.03 3.11
N TYR A 63 9.23 -3.58 4.25
CA TYR A 63 9.97 -2.76 5.21
C TYR A 63 11.30 -3.39 5.66
N MET A 64 11.33 -4.70 5.91
CA MET A 64 12.56 -5.36 6.38
C MET A 64 13.50 -5.80 5.25
N ILE A 65 13.02 -5.90 4.01
CA ILE A 65 13.78 -6.38 2.84
C ILE A 65 13.33 -5.57 1.63
N SER A 66 14.00 -4.44 1.40
CA SER A 66 13.57 -3.41 0.43
C SER A 66 13.49 -3.92 -1.02
N GLU A 67 14.22 -4.98 -1.34
CA GLU A 67 14.26 -5.63 -2.65
C GLU A 67 12.95 -6.36 -2.98
N ARG A 68 12.15 -6.71 -1.96
CA ARG A 68 10.90 -7.44 -2.14
C ARG A 68 9.73 -6.47 -2.34
N ASN A 69 9.06 -6.55 -3.49
CA ASN A 69 7.87 -5.76 -3.78
C ASN A 69 6.58 -6.48 -3.34
N LEU A 70 5.88 -5.93 -2.35
CA LEU A 70 4.62 -6.49 -1.84
C LEU A 70 3.46 -6.39 -2.85
N MET A 71 3.56 -5.50 -3.83
CA MET A 71 2.56 -5.35 -4.89
C MET A 71 2.83 -6.27 -6.10
N GLU A 72 3.95 -7.00 -6.13
CA GLU A 72 4.36 -7.85 -7.25
C GLU A 72 3.30 -8.92 -7.60
N SER A 73 2.72 -9.54 -6.58
CA SER A 73 1.62 -10.52 -6.77
C SER A 73 0.39 -9.94 -7.48
N CYS A 74 0.11 -8.65 -7.30
CA CYS A 74 -0.99 -7.97 -7.99
C CYS A 74 -0.64 -7.67 -9.46
N VAL A 75 0.64 -7.45 -9.77
CA VAL A 75 1.11 -7.24 -11.15
C VAL A 75 1.02 -8.53 -11.96
N ILE A 76 1.52 -9.63 -11.39
CA ILE A 76 1.55 -10.94 -12.03
C ILE A 76 0.12 -11.42 -12.35
N GLU A 77 -0.83 -11.26 -11.43
CA GLU A 77 -2.24 -11.63 -11.64
C GLU A 77 -2.93 -10.78 -12.72
N GLU A 78 -2.63 -9.48 -12.81
CA GLU A 78 -3.15 -8.61 -13.87
C GLU A 78 -2.60 -8.97 -15.25
N GLU A 79 -1.31 -9.28 -15.34
CA GLU A 79 -0.66 -9.72 -16.58
C GLU A 79 -1.20 -11.09 -17.03
N GLN A 80 -1.36 -12.04 -16.11
CA GLN A 80 -1.98 -13.33 -16.40
C GLN A 80 -3.43 -13.20 -16.92
N ARG A 81 -4.24 -12.31 -16.31
CA ARG A 81 -5.60 -12.04 -16.82
C ARG A 81 -5.61 -11.37 -18.20
N ARG A 82 -4.64 -10.50 -18.49
CA ARG A 82 -4.53 -9.85 -19.81
C ARG A 82 -4.04 -10.80 -20.90
N SER A 83 -3.17 -11.75 -20.54
CA SER A 83 -2.59 -12.72 -21.47
C SER A 83 -3.47 -13.93 -21.75
N GLY A 84 -4.67 -14.04 -21.16
CA GLY A 84 -5.66 -15.08 -21.49
C GLY A 84 -5.28 -16.52 -21.12
N TYR A 85 -4.19 -16.73 -20.38
CA TYR A 85 -3.80 -18.06 -19.92
C TYR A 85 -4.58 -18.41 -18.64
N GLN A 86 -5.63 -19.21 -18.80
CA GLN A 86 -6.24 -20.00 -17.73
C GLN A 86 -5.64 -21.41 -17.80
N TYR A 87 -4.98 -21.85 -16.74
CA TYR A 87 -4.79 -23.28 -16.48
C TYR A 87 -6.03 -23.82 -15.78
#